data_AF-T0R7W5-F1
#
_entry.id   AF-T0R7W5-F1
#
_cell.length_a   1.000
_cell.length_b   1.000
_cell.length_c   1.000
_cell.angle_alpha   90.00
_cell.angle_beta   90.00
_cell.angle_gamma   90.00
#
_symmetry.space_group_name_H-M   'P 1'
#
loop_
_entity.id
_entity.type
_entity.pdbx_description
1 polymer ?
#
loop_
_entity_poly.entity_id
_entity_poly.type
_entity_poly.pdbx_seq_one_letter_code
_entity_poly.pdbx_strand_id
1 'polypeptide(L)'
;MRSCMQRLQQNQNRVVVLWRAVLDDRQTPYAPNRFIGNDMGWVVVHARGKNECVVQTIMTKLTPMASSLSVQPAVGTLTELVLQTSEANSRKFGVGLHNAIAARITAR
;
A
#
# COMPACT_ATOMS: atom_id res chain seq x y z
N MET A 1 0.53 11.52 1.21
CA MET A 1 -0.68 10.82 1.71
C MET A 1 -0.44 10.53 3.17
N ARG A 2 -1.36 10.90 4.06
CA ARG A 2 -1.27 10.53 5.48
C ARG A 2 -2.17 9.34 5.72
N SER A 3 -1.71 8.41 6.54
CA SER A 3 -2.49 7.25 6.94
C SER A 3 -2.24 6.94 8.41
N CYS A 4 -3.28 6.45 9.06
CA CYS A 4 -3.14 5.79 10.34
C CYS A 4 -2.80 4.33 10.09
N MET A 5 -1.88 3.78 10.88
CA MET A 5 -1.48 2.39 10.80
C MET A 5 -1.60 1.74 12.18
N GLN A 6 -2.12 0.52 12.23
CA GLN A 6 -2.18 -0.26 13.44
C GLN A 6 -1.66 -1.67 13.17
N ARG A 7 -0.79 -2.14 14.05
CA ARG A 7 -0.27 -3.50 14.07
C ARG A 7 -1.02 -4.31 15.12
N LEU A 8 -1.61 -5.41 14.69
CA LEU A 8 -2.27 -6.40 15.54
C LEU A 8 -1.48 -7.70 15.52
N GLN A 9 -1.14 -8.22 16.69
CA GLN A 9 -0.57 -9.54 16.84
C GLN A 9 -1.72 -10.53 17.07
N GLN A 10 -1.98 -11.41 16.10
CA GLN A 10 -3.00 -12.45 16.24
C GLN A 10 -2.28 -13.78 16.47
N ASN A 11 -2.20 -14.22 17.73
CA ASN A 11 -1.40 -15.38 18.15
C ASN A 11 0.11 -15.20 17.88
N GLN A 12 0.92 -16.22 18.16
CA GLN A 12 2.38 -16.13 18.04
C GLN A 12 2.88 -16.06 16.58
N ASN A 13 2.10 -16.54 15.60
CA ASN A 13 2.57 -16.74 14.22
C ASN A 13 1.93 -15.85 13.15
N ARG A 14 1.07 -14.91 13.54
CA ARG A 14 0.39 -14.03 12.58
C ARG A 14 0.43 -12.57 13.04
N VAL A 15 0.91 -11.71 12.14
CA VAL A 15 0.89 -10.26 12.31
C VAL A 15 -0.04 -9.70 11.24
N VAL A 16 -0.98 -8.85 11.67
CA VAL A 16 -1.81 -8.07 10.76
C VAL A 16 -1.41 -6.62 10.91
N VAL A 17 -1.12 -5.94 9.81
CA VAL A 17 -0.92 -4.49 9.78
C VAL A 17 -2.00 -3.91 8.89
N LEU A 18 -2.81 -3.02 9.46
CA LEU A 18 -3.92 -2.38 8.77
C LEU A 18 -3.68 -0.87 8.70
N TRP A 19 -4.14 -0.27 7.60
CA TRP A 19 -3.99 1.16 7.36
C TRP A 19 -5.25 1.77 6.75
N ARG A 20 -5.46 3.05 7.06
CA ARG A 20 -6.53 3.89 6.51
C ARG A 20 -5.98 5.28 6.23
N ALA A 21 -6.25 5.83 5.06
CA ALA A 21 -5.96 7.22 4.75
C ALA A 21 -6.70 8.17 5.71
N VAL A 22 -6.00 9.22 6.16
CA VAL A 22 -6.61 10.32 6.92
C VAL A 22 -7.22 11.29 5.91
N LEU A 23 -8.55 11.38 5.88
CA LEU A 23 -9.26 12.21 4.89
C LEU A 23 -9.37 13.67 5.34
N ASP A 24 -9.55 13.89 6.64
CA ASP A 24 -9.64 15.20 7.27
C ASP A 24 -8.72 15.22 8.50
N ASP A 25 -7.91 16.27 8.60
CA ASP A 25 -6.97 16.51 9.70
C ASP A 25 -7.04 17.98 10.05
N ARG A 26 -7.74 18.30 11.15
CA ARG A 26 -7.95 19.67 11.61
C ARG A 26 -6.68 20.33 12.13
N GLN A 27 -5.71 19.56 12.62
CA GLN A 27 -4.45 20.12 13.12
C GLN A 27 -3.50 20.44 11.98
N THR A 28 -3.58 19.70 10.88
CA THR A 28 -2.76 19.94 9.69
C THR A 28 -3.63 19.78 8.43
N PRO A 29 -4.40 20.78 8.01
CA PRO A 29 -5.29 20.64 6.85
C PRO A 29 -4.52 20.37 5.56
N TYR A 30 -5.15 19.64 4.63
CA TYR A 30 -4.59 19.46 3.29
C TYR A 30 -4.69 20.78 2.49
N ALA A 31 -3.72 21.02 1.59
CA ALA A 31 -3.83 22.12 0.65
C ALA A 31 -5.08 21.94 -0.24
N PRO A 32 -5.87 23.00 -0.52
CA PRO A 32 -7.18 22.91 -1.15
C PRO A 32 -7.16 22.29 -2.56
N ASN A 33 -6.04 22.35 -3.26
CA ASN A 33 -5.88 21.81 -4.62
C ASN A 33 -5.18 20.45 -4.68
N ARG A 34 -5.09 19.72 -3.56
CA ARG A 34 -4.50 18.38 -3.55
C ARG A 34 -5.58 17.30 -3.56
N PHE A 35 -5.39 16.31 -4.42
CA PHE A 35 -6.17 15.09 -4.36
C PHE A 35 -5.89 14.34 -3.04
N ILE A 36 -6.96 13.98 -2.33
CA ILE A 36 -6.89 13.18 -1.10
C ILE A 36 -7.35 11.77 -1.45
N GLY A 37 -6.40 10.84 -1.55
CA GLY A 37 -6.71 9.43 -1.78
C GLY A 37 -7.38 8.79 -0.56
N ASN A 38 -8.53 8.15 -0.76
CA ASN A 38 -9.22 7.35 0.28
C ASN A 38 -8.75 5.89 0.23
N ASP A 39 -7.44 5.72 0.33
CA ASP A 39 -6.81 4.41 0.23
C ASP A 39 -6.81 3.72 1.59
N MET A 40 -7.08 2.41 1.59
CA MET A 40 -7.10 1.59 2.80
C MET A 40 -6.69 0.16 2.49
N GLY A 41 -6.38 -0.59 3.53
CA GLY A 41 -6.09 -2.01 3.35
C GLY A 41 -5.45 -2.63 4.56
N TRP A 42 -5.01 -3.86 4.37
CA TRP A 42 -4.25 -4.59 5.35
C TRP A 42 -3.26 -5.53 4.67
N VAL A 43 -2.19 -5.81 5.41
CA VAL A 43 -1.23 -6.85 5.10
C VAL A 43 -1.24 -7.86 6.24
N VAL A 44 -1.25 -9.13 5.88
CA VAL A 44 -1.13 -10.24 6.81
C VAL A 44 0.19 -10.93 6.55
N VAL A 45 0.98 -11.09 7.60
CA VAL A 45 2.24 -11.84 7.57
C VAL A 45 2.06 -13.07 8.45
N HIS A 46 2.17 -14.24 7.83
CA HIS A 46 2.11 -15.53 8.50
C HIS A 46 3.48 -16.18 8.48
N ALA A 47 3.95 -16.68 9.62
CA ALA A 47 5.12 -17.56 9.63
C ALA A 47 4.79 -18.88 8.93
N ARG A 48 5.63 -19.30 7.97
CA ARG A 48 5.56 -20.61 7.30
C ARG A 48 6.66 -21.56 7.80
N GLY A 49 7.77 -21.00 8.28
CA GLY A 49 8.91 -21.73 8.85
C GLY A 49 9.84 -20.79 9.60
N LYS A 50 11.01 -21.28 10.02
CA LYS A 50 11.99 -20.52 10.82
C LYS A 50 12.40 -19.20 10.15
N ASN A 51 12.57 -19.22 8.83
CA ASN A 51 13.02 -18.07 8.02
C ASN A 51 12.08 -17.78 6.84
N GLU A 52 10.85 -18.30 6.88
CA GLU A 52 9.90 -18.18 5.77
C GLU A 52 8.58 -17.58 6.27
N CYS A 53 7.99 -16.72 5.45
CA CYS A 53 6.68 -16.17 5.70
C CYS A 53 5.84 -16.11 4.43
N VAL A 54 4.52 -16.10 4.62
CA VAL A 54 3.54 -15.76 3.59
C VAL A 54 3.04 -14.36 3.86
N VAL A 55 3.10 -13.51 2.84
CA VAL A 55 2.60 -12.13 2.89
C VAL A 55 1.39 -12.03 1.98
N GLN A 56 0.24 -11.67 2.55
CA GLN A 56 -1.00 -11.41 1.82
C GLN A 56 -1.37 -9.95 2.00
N THR A 57 -1.60 -9.24 0.89
CA THR A 57 -1.93 -7.81 0.91
C THR A 57 -3.27 -7.59 0.22
N ILE A 58 -4.17 -6.88 0.89
CA ILE A 58 -5.42 -6.39 0.31
C ILE A 58 -5.40 -4.87 0.40
N MET A 59 -5.79 -4.21 -0.69
CA MET A 59 -5.79 -2.77 -0.78
C MET A 59 -7.01 -2.32 -1.59
N THR A 60 -7.72 -1.33 -1.06
CA THR A 60 -8.75 -0.58 -1.76
C THR A 60 -8.20 0.81 -2.03
N LYS A 61 -8.26 1.23 -3.28
CA LYS A 61 -7.88 2.59 -3.71
C LYS A 61 -9.02 3.23 -4.47
N LEU A 62 -9.08 4.56 -4.43
CA LEU A 62 -9.90 5.28 -5.38
C LEU A 62 -9.31 5.09 -6.78
N THR A 63 -10.15 4.70 -7.73
CA THR A 63 -9.78 4.71 -9.14
C THR A 63 -9.37 6.13 -9.50
N PRO A 64 -8.22 6.36 -10.15
CA PRO A 64 -7.90 7.67 -10.66
C PRO A 64 -9.01 8.08 -11.62
N MET A 65 -9.82 9.07 -11.24
CA MET A 65 -10.73 9.67 -12.20
C MET A 65 -9.87 10.51 -13.12
N ALA A 66 -9.83 10.16 -14.40
CA ALA A 66 -9.30 11.07 -15.40
C ALA A 66 -10.15 12.35 -15.33
N SER A 67 -9.54 13.47 -14.95
CA SER A 67 -10.19 14.78 -14.97
C SER A 67 -10.67 15.04 -16.39
N SER A 68 -11.99 14.96 -16.62
CA SER A 68 -12.70 15.27 -17.87
C SER A 68 -11.76 15.37 -19.08
N LEU A 69 -11.11 14.26 -19.44
CA LEU A 69 -10.32 14.27 -20.66
C LEU A 69 -11.37 14.41 -21.75
N SER A 70 -11.32 15.50 -22.50
CA SER A 70 -12.06 15.67 -23.75
C SER A 70 -11.78 14.52 -24.73
N VAL A 71 -10.76 13.70 -24.44
CA VAL A 71 -10.37 12.48 -25.12
C VAL A 71 -10.52 11.29 -24.15
N GLN A 72 -11.49 10.40 -24.41
CA GLN A 72 -11.52 9.12 -23.71
C GLN A 72 -10.22 8.34 -24.00
N PRO A 73 -9.58 7.73 -22.99
CA PRO A 73 -8.45 6.84 -23.23
C PRO A 73 -8.88 5.70 -24.15
N ALA A 74 -7.95 5.21 -24.98
CA ALA A 74 -8.20 4.01 -25.77
C ALA A 74 -8.63 2.85 -24.85
N VAL A 75 -9.52 2.00 -25.35
CA VAL A 75 -9.96 0.80 -24.63
C VAL A 75 -8.72 -0.01 -24.21
N GLY A 76 -8.63 -0.33 -22.92
CA GLY A 76 -7.50 -1.08 -22.35
C GLY A 76 -6.38 -0.24 -21.73
N THR A 77 -6.30 1.08 -22.00
CA THR A 77 -5.26 1.94 -21.39
C THR A 77 -5.32 1.94 -19.85
N LEU A 78 -6.53 1.98 -19.28
CA LEU A 78 -6.69 1.94 -17.82
C LEU A 78 -6.21 0.60 -17.24
N THR A 79 -6.55 -0.51 -17.89
CA THR A 79 -6.10 -1.86 -17.49
C THR A 79 -4.59 -1.94 -17.49
N GLU A 80 -3.94 -1.49 -18.57
CA GLU A 80 -2.48 -1.50 -18.68
C GLU A 80 -1.83 -0.63 -17.60
N LEU A 81 -2.38 0.56 -17.34
CA LEU A 81 -1.87 1.44 -16.31
C LEU A 81 -1.99 0.83 -14.90
N VAL A 82 -3.07 0.10 -14.62
CA VAL A 82 -3.25 -0.67 -13.38
C VAL A 82 -2.22 -1.79 -13.27
N LEU A 83 -2.00 -2.57 -14.33
CA LEU A 83 -1.03 -3.66 -14.36
C LEU A 83 0.40 -3.14 -14.15
N GLN A 84 0.81 -2.12 -14.90
CA GLN A 84 2.13 -1.49 -14.76
C GLN A 84 2.34 -0.90 -13.37
N THR A 85 1.33 -0.22 -12.82
CA THR A 85 1.39 0.32 -11.46
C THR A 85 1.50 -0.81 -10.43
N SER A 86 0.77 -1.91 -10.61
CA SER A 86 0.83 -3.08 -9.74
C SER A 86 2.23 -3.73 -9.76
N GLU A 87 2.81 -3.92 -10.94
CA GLU A 87 4.14 -4.49 -11.11
C GLU A 87 5.23 -3.60 -10.48
N ALA A 88 5.18 -2.29 -10.79
CA ALA A 88 6.13 -1.33 -10.24
C ALA A 88 6.05 -1.26 -8.70
N ASN A 89 4.84 -1.30 -8.13
CA ASN A 89 4.65 -1.31 -6.69
C ASN A 89 5.14 -2.63 -6.06
N SER A 90 4.88 -3.77 -6.69
CA SER A 90 5.36 -5.07 -6.22
C SER A 90 6.89 -5.14 -6.20
N ARG A 91 7.55 -4.60 -7.22
CA ARG A 91 9.01 -4.50 -7.29
C ARG A 91 9.59 -3.62 -6.19
N LYS A 92 9.03 -2.41 -6.01
CA LYS A 92 9.44 -1.48 -4.94
C LYS A 92 9.26 -2.10 -3.56
N PHE A 93 8.15 -2.81 -3.34
CA PHE A 93 7.88 -3.52 -2.10
C PHE A 93 8.93 -4.60 -1.84
N GLY A 94 9.24 -5.44 -2.83
CA GLY A 94 10.25 -6.49 -2.71
C GLY A 94 11.64 -5.95 -2.34
N VAL A 95 12.10 -4.89 -3.03
CA VAL A 95 13.38 -4.22 -2.73
C VAL A 95 13.37 -3.62 -1.32
N GLY A 96 12.30 -2.91 -0.94
CA GLY A 96 12.17 -2.32 0.39
C GLY A 96 12.19 -3.37 1.50
N LEU A 97 11.50 -4.50 1.29
CA LEU A 97 11.49 -5.61 2.23
C LEU A 97 12.88 -6.25 2.37
N HIS A 98 13.56 -6.50 1.26
CA HIS A 98 14.92 -7.04 1.27
C HIS A 98 15.88 -6.14 2.07
N ASN A 99 15.86 -4.83 1.79
CA ASN A 99 16.70 -3.85 2.49
C ASN A 99 16.39 -3.79 3.99
N ALA A 100 15.10 -3.83 4.37
CA ALA A 100 14.70 -3.81 5.78
C ALA A 100 15.16 -5.07 6.53
N ILE A 101 15.12 -6.25 5.88
CA ILE A 101 15.65 -7.49 6.44
C ILE A 101 17.16 -7.40 6.60
N ALA A 102 17.89 -6.97 5.56
CA ALA A 102 19.34 -6.83 5.59
C ALA A 102 19.81 -5.88 6.72
N ALA A 103 19.16 -4.72 6.86
CA ALA A 103 19.44 -3.75 7.93
C ALA A 103 19.19 -4.33 9.32
N ARG A 104 18.16 -5.18 9.48
CA ARG A 104 17.85 -5.81 10.77
C ARG A 104 18.80 -6.94 11.12
N ILE A 105 19.40 -7.60 10.14
CA ILE A 105 20.45 -8.60 10.34
C ILE A 105 21.76 -7.91 10.77
N THR A 106 22.12 -6.79 10.13
CA THR A 106 23.35 -6.04 10.45
C THR A 106 23.29 -5.27 11.78
N ALA A 107 22.08 -4.97 12.28
CA ALA A 107 21.88 -4.32 13.57
C ALA A 107 21.84 -5.29 14.77
N ARG A 108 22.11 -6.59 14.57
CA ARG A 108 22.25 -7.62 15.60
C ARG A 108 23.71 -8.00 15.76
#